data_AF-A0A5N8UUZ1-F1
#
_entry.id   AF-A0A5N8UUZ1-F1
#
_cell.length_a   1.000
_cell.length_b   1.000
_cell.length_c   1.000
_cell.angle_alpha   90.00
_cell.angle_beta   90.00
_cell.angle_gamma   90.00
#
_symmetry.space_group_name_H-M   'P 1'
#
loop_
_entity.id
_entity.type
_entity.pdbx_description
1 polymer ?
#
loop_
_entity_poly.entity_id
_entity_poly.type
_entity_poly.pdbx_seq_one_letter_code
_entity_poly.pdbx_strand_id
1 'polypeptide(L)'
;MTELPDFDKLRWLAENEPDELEELQKTLCKEAIDCCPETNKEQLISMQYHLEQQLSRCSNPYHRCYLAISIMNDKFIALNTIMNHPQEFRQQNAKILVLPSKKLSTN
;
A
#
# COMPACT_ATOMS: atom_id res chain seq x y z
N MET A 1 -14.68 -10.06 -11.66
CA MET A 1 -14.61 -9.25 -10.44
C MET A 1 -15.72 -9.73 -9.53
N THR A 2 -15.38 -10.07 -8.30
CA THR A 2 -16.30 -10.31 -7.20
C THR A 2 -17.15 -9.06 -7.01
N GLU A 3 -18.47 -9.23 -6.95
CA GLU A 3 -19.39 -8.12 -6.74
C GLU A 3 -19.30 -7.63 -5.30
N LEU A 4 -19.19 -6.32 -5.11
CA LEU A 4 -19.18 -5.71 -3.79
C LEU A 4 -20.60 -5.84 -3.20
N PRO A 5 -20.77 -6.50 -2.03
CA PRO A 5 -22.07 -6.60 -1.38
C PRO A 5 -22.60 -5.24 -0.94
N ASP A 6 -23.90 -5.17 -0.68
CA ASP A 6 -24.51 -3.98 -0.08
C ASP A 6 -24.01 -3.73 1.36
N PHE A 7 -24.31 -2.54 1.87
CA PHE A 7 -23.88 -2.14 3.20
C PHE A 7 -24.43 -3.05 4.31
N ASP A 8 -25.68 -3.49 4.21
CA ASP A 8 -26.32 -4.32 5.23
C ASP A 8 -25.65 -5.69 5.33
N LYS A 9 -25.27 -6.29 4.19
CA LYS A 9 -24.53 -7.54 4.15
C LYS A 9 -23.10 -7.37 4.69
N LEU A 10 -22.41 -6.29 4.35
CA LEU A 10 -21.08 -5.99 4.90
C LEU A 10 -21.11 -5.80 6.41
N ARG A 11 -22.15 -5.11 6.91
CA ARG A 11 -22.37 -4.93 8.35
C ARG A 11 -22.65 -6.27 9.04
N TRP A 12 -23.49 -7.10 8.43
CA TRP A 12 -23.77 -8.43 8.96
C TRP A 12 -22.49 -9.28 9.06
N LEU A 13 -21.64 -9.26 8.02
CA LEU A 13 -20.34 -9.94 8.04
C LEU A 13 -19.44 -9.39 9.14
N ALA A 14 -19.38 -8.06 9.34
CA ALA A 14 -18.58 -7.47 10.40
C ALA A 14 -19.01 -7.91 11.81
N GLU A 15 -20.31 -8.13 12.02
CA GLU A 15 -20.89 -8.50 13.32
C GLU A 15 -20.86 -10.01 13.58
N ASN A 16 -21.02 -10.85 12.53
CA ASN A 16 -21.23 -12.29 12.67
C ASN A 16 -20.03 -13.13 12.17
N GLU A 17 -19.37 -12.69 11.11
CA GLU A 17 -18.33 -13.45 10.39
C GLU A 17 -17.16 -12.55 9.97
N PRO A 18 -16.41 -11.99 10.94
CA PRO A 18 -15.36 -11.01 10.66
C PRO A 18 -14.21 -11.56 9.81
N ASP A 19 -13.92 -12.86 9.92
CA ASP A 19 -12.92 -13.54 9.11
C ASP A 19 -13.34 -13.60 7.62
N GLU A 20 -14.63 -13.85 7.35
CA GLU A 20 -15.16 -13.82 5.98
C GLU A 20 -15.10 -12.41 5.38
N LEU A 21 -15.36 -11.38 6.18
CA LEU A 21 -15.22 -9.99 5.74
C LEU A 21 -13.77 -9.66 5.36
N GLU A 22 -12.80 -10.16 6.13
CA GLU A 22 -11.38 -9.98 5.83
C GLU A 22 -10.97 -10.69 4.54
N GLU A 23 -11.42 -11.92 4.32
CA GLU A 23 -11.15 -12.66 3.09
C GLU A 23 -11.82 -12.03 1.86
N LEU A 24 -13.04 -11.49 2.01
CA LEU A 24 -13.70 -10.70 0.97
C LEU A 24 -12.87 -9.45 0.62
N GLN A 25 -12.38 -8.74 1.64
CA GLN A 25 -11.51 -7.57 1.44
C GLN A 25 -10.24 -7.95 0.65
N LYS A 26 -9.53 -9.00 1.06
CA LYS A 26 -8.31 -9.47 0.38
C LYS A 26 -8.58 -9.86 -1.07
N THR A 27 -9.70 -10.56 -1.31
CA THR A 27 -10.11 -10.98 -2.66
C THR A 27 -10.34 -9.79 -3.57
N LEU A 28 -11.13 -8.81 -3.10
CA LEU A 28 -11.41 -7.58 -3.86
C LEU A 28 -10.14 -6.77 -4.15
N CYS A 29 -9.24 -6.64 -3.17
CA CYS A 29 -7.95 -5.97 -3.37
C CYS A 29 -7.09 -6.69 -4.41
N LYS A 30 -6.98 -8.02 -4.30
CA LYS A 30 -6.21 -8.84 -5.24
C LYS A 30 -6.73 -8.70 -6.67
N GLU A 31 -8.05 -8.81 -6.87
CA GLU A 31 -8.66 -8.65 -8.19
C GLU A 31 -8.41 -7.24 -8.77
N ALA A 32 -8.49 -6.19 -7.96
CA ALA A 32 -8.20 -4.83 -8.40
C ALA A 32 -6.74 -4.67 -8.88
N ILE A 33 -5.80 -5.31 -8.19
CA ILE A 33 -4.37 -5.34 -8.57
C ILE A 33 -4.17 -6.17 -9.85
N ASP A 34 -4.83 -7.33 -9.94
CA ASP A 34 -4.70 -8.24 -11.09
C ASP A 34 -5.21 -7.61 -12.39
N CYS A 35 -6.16 -6.68 -12.31
CA CYS A 35 -6.65 -5.89 -13.46
C CYS A 35 -5.69 -4.80 -13.95
N CYS A 36 -4.64 -4.45 -13.20
CA CYS A 36 -3.70 -3.41 -13.57
C CYS A 36 -2.59 -3.92 -14.52
N PRO A 37 -1.89 -3.06 -15.28
CA PRO A 37 -0.73 -3.46 -16.09
C PRO A 37 0.42 -4.01 -15.22
N GLU A 38 1.16 -4.99 -15.73
CA GLU A 38 2.28 -5.64 -15.01
C GLU A 38 3.32 -4.65 -14.45
N THR A 39 3.58 -3.56 -15.17
CA THR A 39 4.50 -2.49 -14.74
C THR A 39 4.13 -1.86 -13.39
N ASN A 40 2.84 -1.89 -13.03
CA ASN A 40 2.30 -1.28 -11.82
C ASN A 40 1.97 -2.32 -10.75
N LYS A 41 1.77 -3.60 -11.13
CA LYS A 41 1.37 -4.66 -10.20
C LYS A 41 2.36 -4.84 -9.05
N GLU A 42 3.66 -4.90 -9.33
CA GLU A 42 4.68 -5.10 -8.29
C GLU A 42 4.62 -4.01 -7.21
N GLN A 43 4.44 -2.74 -7.62
CA GLN A 43 4.32 -1.63 -6.68
C GLN A 43 3.02 -1.69 -5.89
N LEU A 44 1.90 -2.06 -6.52
CA LEU A 44 0.61 -2.20 -5.85
C LEU A 44 0.62 -3.34 -4.82
N ILE A 45 1.23 -4.48 -5.14
CA ILE A 45 1.42 -5.60 -4.20
C ILE A 45 2.27 -5.15 -3.00
N SER A 46 3.38 -4.46 -3.26
CA SER A 46 4.22 -3.92 -2.19
C SER A 46 3.46 -2.94 -1.28
N MET A 47 2.63 -2.08 -1.88
CA MET A 47 1.78 -1.14 -1.14
C MET A 47 0.70 -1.84 -0.32
N GLN A 48 0.04 -2.86 -0.86
CA GLN A 48 -0.93 -3.68 -0.12
C GLN A 48 -0.27 -4.34 1.08
N TYR A 49 0.89 -5.00 0.87
CA TYR A 49 1.63 -5.64 1.95
C TYR A 49 2.04 -4.64 3.03
N HIS A 50 2.52 -3.44 2.65
CA HIS A 50 2.85 -2.39 3.60
C HIS A 50 1.64 -1.97 4.44
N LEU A 51 0.48 -1.77 3.80
CA LEU A 51 -0.77 -1.44 4.48
C LEU A 51 -1.15 -2.53 5.49
N GLU A 52 -1.18 -3.79 5.07
CA GLU A 52 -1.51 -4.94 5.93
C GLU A 52 -0.58 -5.03 7.15
N GLN A 53 0.73 -4.84 6.95
CA GLN A 53 1.74 -4.84 8.02
C GLN A 53 1.55 -3.69 9.02
N GLN A 54 1.09 -2.52 8.56
CA GLN A 54 0.78 -1.41 9.45
C GLN A 54 -0.50 -1.68 10.24
N LEU A 55 -1.53 -2.19 9.57
CA LEU A 55 -2.82 -2.50 10.20
C LEU A 55 -2.75 -3.64 11.22
N SER A 56 -1.87 -4.62 11.02
CA SER A 56 -1.65 -5.73 11.97
C SER A 56 -1.06 -5.27 13.31
N ARG A 57 -0.44 -4.09 13.34
CA ARG A 57 0.15 -3.47 14.55
C ARG A 57 -0.85 -2.57 15.28
N CYS A 58 -2.04 -2.34 14.72
CA CYS A 58 -3.05 -1.51 15.36
C CYS A 58 -3.71 -2.24 16.53
N SER A 59 -3.74 -1.59 17.69
CA SER A 59 -4.34 -2.13 18.92
C SER A 59 -5.87 -2.00 19.00
N ASN A 60 -6.49 -1.16 18.16
CA ASN A 60 -7.93 -0.96 18.15
C ASN A 60 -8.47 -0.59 16.75
N PRO A 61 -9.78 -0.79 16.49
CA PRO A 61 -10.38 -0.52 15.20
C PRO A 61 -10.29 0.94 14.74
N TYR A 62 -10.36 1.91 15.66
CA TYR A 62 -10.29 3.33 15.31
C TYR A 62 -8.89 3.72 14.80
N HIS A 63 -7.84 3.28 15.49
CA HIS A 63 -6.47 3.46 15.04
C HIS A 63 -6.25 2.82 13.67
N ARG A 64 -6.83 1.64 13.46
CA ARG A 64 -6.78 0.92 12.19
C ARG A 64 -7.43 1.70 11.05
N CYS A 65 -8.61 2.28 11.27
CA CYS A 65 -9.28 3.16 10.30
C CYS A 65 -8.49 4.45 10.03
N TYR A 66 -8.01 5.11 11.08
CA TYR A 66 -7.22 6.34 10.95
C TYR A 66 -5.94 6.09 10.14
N LEU A 67 -5.22 5.01 10.44
CA LEU A 67 -3.97 4.67 9.78
C LEU A 67 -4.18 4.33 8.30
N ALA A 68 -5.25 3.59 7.97
CA ALA A 68 -5.61 3.32 6.58
C ALA A 68 -5.88 4.61 5.79
N ILE A 69 -6.66 5.54 6.36
CA ILE A 69 -6.95 6.85 5.76
C ILE A 69 -5.68 7.68 5.62
N SER A 70 -4.81 7.68 6.63
CA SER A 70 -3.54 8.40 6.61
C SER A 70 -2.64 7.90 5.47
N ILE A 71 -2.44 6.58 5.35
CA ILE A 71 -1.60 5.99 4.30
C ILE A 71 -2.19 6.31 2.91
N MET A 72 -3.51 6.21 2.76
CA MET A 72 -4.18 6.57 1.51
C MET A 72 -3.99 8.05 1.16
N ASN A 73 -4.15 8.94 2.14
CA ASN A 73 -4.00 10.37 1.97
C ASN A 73 -2.56 10.76 1.59
N ASP A 74 -1.56 10.12 2.19
CA ASP A 74 -0.15 10.34 1.84
C ASP A 74 0.13 10.03 0.36
N LYS A 75 -0.46 8.95 -0.17
CA LYS A 75 -0.37 8.61 -1.59
C LYS A 75 -1.13 9.59 -2.48
N PHE A 76 -2.28 10.06 -2.04
CA PHE A 76 -3.04 11.08 -2.75
C PHE A 76 -2.26 12.40 -2.85
N ILE A 77 -1.62 12.83 -1.75
CA ILE A 77 -0.74 14.01 -1.74
C ILE A 77 0.43 13.79 -2.70
N ALA A 78 1.10 12.63 -2.64
CA ALA A 78 2.20 12.32 -3.55
C ALA A 78 1.78 12.38 -5.03
N LEU A 79 0.61 11.81 -5.35
CA LEU A 79 0.03 11.89 -6.70
C LEU A 79 -0.23 13.33 -7.11
N ASN A 80 -0.85 14.14 -6.23
CA ASN A 80 -1.10 15.55 -6.48
C ASN A 80 0.20 16.33 -6.74
N THR A 81 1.27 16.05 -5.99
CA THR A 81 2.59 16.65 -6.22
C THR A 81 3.17 16.22 -7.55
N ILE A 82 3.09 14.94 -7.92
CA ILE A 82 3.62 14.45 -9.21
C ILE A 82 2.88 15.08 -10.38
N MET A 83 1.55 15.22 -10.29
CA MET A 83 0.74 15.79 -11.37
C MET A 83 0.96 17.29 -11.54
N ASN A 84 1.04 18.06 -10.45
CA ASN A 84 1.14 19.52 -10.52
C ASN A 84 2.59 20.03 -10.55
N HIS A 85 3.53 19.28 -9.96
CA HIS A 85 4.95 19.65 -9.81
C HIS A 85 5.90 18.50 -10.19
N PRO A 86 5.81 17.93 -11.41
CA PRO A 86 6.59 16.74 -11.80
C PRO A 86 8.11 16.95 -11.76
N GLN A 87 8.58 18.20 -11.86
CA GLN A 87 10.00 18.53 -11.83
C GLN A 87 10.60 18.31 -10.44
N GLU A 88 9.87 18.63 -9.37
CA GLU A 88 10.33 18.44 -7.98
C GLU A 88 10.53 16.96 -7.67
N PHE A 89 9.61 16.11 -8.16
CA PHE A 89 9.73 14.67 -8.02
C PHE A 89 10.98 14.12 -8.73
N ARG A 90 11.29 14.61 -9.94
CA ARG A 90 12.47 14.18 -10.70
C ARG A 90 13.80 14.68 -10.12
N GLN A 91 13.78 15.74 -9.33
CA GLN A 91 14.99 16.31 -8.71
C GLN A 91 15.41 15.60 -7.41
N GLN A 92 14.51 14.84 -6.77
CA GLN A 92 14.79 14.09 -5.53
C GLN A 92 15.57 12.78 -5.75
N ASN A 93 16.42 12.71 -6.77
CA ASN A 93 17.28 11.55 -6.97
C ASN A 93 18.44 11.57 -5.97
N ALA A 94 18.61 10.49 -5.21
CA ALA A 94 19.74 10.34 -4.31
C ALA A 94 21.05 10.33 -5.11
N LYS A 95 22.08 11.02 -4.60
CA LYS A 95 23.42 10.97 -5.20
C LYS A 95 24.02 9.59 -4.97
N ILE A 96 24.15 8.80 -6.04
CA ILE A 96 24.81 7.50 -5.99
C ILE A 96 26.29 7.73 -5.65
N LEU A 97 26.70 7.29 -4.46
CA LEU A 97 28.10 7.30 -4.02
C LEU A 97 28.71 5.93 -4.31
N VAL A 98 29.82 5.91 -5.04
CA VAL A 98 30.60 4.69 -5.24
C VAL A 98 31.39 4.42 -3.97
N LEU A 99 31.16 3.26 -3.34
CA LEU A 99 31.94 2.85 -2.18
C LEU A 99 33.36 2.46 -2.64
N PRO A 100 34.42 3.07 -2.08
CA PRO A 100 35.78 2.70 -2.44
C PRO A 100 36.11 1.29 -1.96
N SER A 101 36.58 0.43 -2.88
CA SER A 101 37.04 -0.92 -2.54
C SER A 101 38.25 -0.84 -1.60
N LYS A 102 38.18 -1.56 -0.48
CA LYS A 102 39.27 -1.64 0.50
C LYS A 102 40.51 -2.20 -0.20
N LYS A 103 41.55 -1.38 -0.37
CA LYS A 103 42.85 -1.84 -0.87
C LYS A 103 43.30 -3.00 0.02
N LEU A 104 43.44 -4.20 -0.55
CA LEU A 104 44.16 -5.29 0.09
C LEU A 104 45.60 -4.79 0.31
N SER A 105 45.97 -4.61 1.57
CA SER A 105 47.36 -4.41 1.98
C SER A 105 48.09 -5.72 1.69
N THR A 106 48.80 -5.79 0.56
CA THR A 106 49.80 -6.82 0.34
C THR A 106 50.99 -6.49 1.24
N ASN A 107 51.21 -7.35 2.24
CA ASN A 107 52.47 -7.45 2.99
C ASN A 107 53.62 -7.82 2.06
#